data_AF-A0A941PEC1-F1
#
_entry.id   AF-A0A941PEC1-F1
#
_cell.length_a   1.000
_cell.length_b   1.000
_cell.length_c   1.000
_cell.angle_alpha   90.00
_cell.angle_beta   90.00
_cell.angle_gamma   90.00
#
_symmetry.space_group_name_H-M   'P 1'
#
loop_
_entity.id
_entity.type
_entity.pdbx_description
1 polymer ?
#
loop_
_entity_poly.entity_id
_entity_poly.type
_entity_poly.pdbx_seq_one_letter_code
_entity_poly.pdbx_strand_id
1 'polypeptide(L)'
;AIISLSSGAVLDVAIGKYAKSEHELLREMLNGLTEGDRLLGDRYFCSYLLLARLKKLNIDAVFKMHANRKIDFRKGQNLGSKDHIVTWNKTQRPKWMDQAT
;
A
#
# COMPACT_ATOMS: atom_id res chain seq x y z
N ALA A 1 6.89 -7.57 9.48
CA ALA A 1 5.95 -8.58 10.01
C ALA A 1 4.52 -8.12 9.75
N ILE A 2 3.60 -9.04 9.49
CA ILE A 2 2.17 -8.80 9.55
C ILE A 2 1.71 -9.23 10.95
N ILE A 3 1.00 -8.35 11.64
CA ILE A 3 0.57 -8.55 13.02
C ILE A 3 -0.95 -8.38 13.08
N SER A 4 -1.63 -9.31 13.74
CA SER A 4 -3.05 -9.21 14.04
C SER A 4 -3.30 -8.01 14.95
N LEU A 5 -4.12 -7.06 14.50
CA LEU A 5 -4.46 -5.88 15.32
C LEU A 5 -5.29 -6.26 16.57
N SER A 6 -6.10 -7.32 16.50
CA SER A 6 -6.97 -7.73 17.60
C SER A 6 -6.25 -8.48 18.71
N SER A 7 -5.23 -9.27 18.36
CA SER A 7 -4.56 -10.19 19.30
C SER A 7 -3.09 -9.89 19.54
N GLY A 8 -2.46 -9.07 18.69
CA GLY A 8 -1.01 -8.86 18.70
C GLY A 8 -0.21 -10.05 18.17
N ALA A 9 -0.85 -11.12 17.70
CA ALA A 9 -0.17 -12.28 17.16
C ALA A 9 0.57 -11.92 15.86
N VAL A 10 1.80 -12.43 15.72
CA VAL A 10 2.55 -12.35 14.47
C VAL A 10 1.98 -13.39 13.51
N LEU A 11 1.43 -12.93 12.39
CA LEU A 11 0.82 -13.79 11.37
C LEU A 11 1.83 -14.21 10.30
N ASP A 12 2.75 -13.32 9.94
CA ASP A 12 3.79 -13.58 8.95
C ASP A 12 5.01 -12.66 9.16
N VAL A 13 6.20 -13.13 8.79
CA VAL A 13 7.46 -12.41 8.86
C VAL A 13 8.34 -12.74 7.65
N ALA A 14 8.64 -11.73 6.85
CA ALA A 14 9.73 -11.78 5.88
C ALA A 14 11.00 -11.16 6.48
N ILE A 15 12.12 -11.88 6.37
CA ILE A 15 13.46 -11.44 6.78
C ILE A 15 14.34 -11.43 5.53
N GLY A 16 15.06 -10.33 5.29
CA GLY A 16 15.95 -10.19 4.15
C GLY A 16 17.24 -9.48 4.48
N LYS A 17 18.15 -9.47 3.50
CA LYS A 17 19.41 -8.72 3.58
C LYS A 17 19.10 -7.22 3.73
N TYR A 18 20.01 -6.47 4.36
CA TYR A 18 19.92 -5.00 4.52
C TYR A 18 19.63 -4.24 3.21
N ALA A 19 20.14 -4.72 2.07
CA ALA A 19 19.94 -4.08 0.77
C ALA A 19 18.52 -4.28 0.19
N LYS A 20 17.66 -5.08 0.83
CA LYS A 20 16.31 -5.39 0.36
C LYS A 20 15.33 -4.36 0.90
N SER A 21 14.51 -3.79 0.03
CA SER A 21 13.49 -2.83 0.45
C SER A 21 12.40 -3.51 1.30
N GLU A 22 11.89 -2.80 2.31
CA GLU A 22 10.73 -3.23 3.09
C GLU A 22 9.48 -3.43 2.21
N HIS A 23 9.36 -2.73 1.08
CA HIS A 23 8.28 -2.99 0.11
C HIS A 23 8.43 -4.35 -0.58
N GLU A 24 9.65 -4.82 -0.82
CA GLU A 24 9.89 -6.16 -1.37
C GLU A 24 9.58 -7.23 -0.34
N LEU A 25 10.03 -7.04 0.90
CA LEU A 25 9.69 -7.94 2.02
C LEU A 25 8.18 -8.03 2.24
N LEU A 26 7.47 -6.90 2.19
CA LEU A 26 6.02 -6.90 2.31
C LEU A 26 5.35 -7.71 1.20
N ARG A 27 5.82 -7.62 -0.05
CA ARG A 27 5.24 -8.36 -1.18
C ARG A 27 5.31 -9.88 -0.99
N GLU A 28 6.33 -10.38 -0.30
CA GLU A 28 6.46 -11.81 0.00
C GLU A 28 5.36 -12.27 0.97
N MET A 29 5.01 -11.43 1.94
CA MET A 29 3.96 -11.72 2.92
C MET A 29 2.54 -11.47 2.39
N LEU A 30 2.37 -10.78 1.26
CA LEU A 30 1.03 -10.49 0.71
C LEU A 30 0.24 -11.74 0.32
N ASN A 31 0.93 -12.86 0.04
CA ASN A 31 0.26 -14.13 -0.29
C ASN A 31 -0.45 -14.76 0.92
N GLY A 32 -0.07 -14.36 2.15
CA GLY A 32 -0.75 -14.78 3.36
C GLY A 32 -2.03 -13.99 3.67
N LEU A 33 -2.30 -12.91 2.93
CA LEU A 33 -3.53 -12.14 3.05
C LEU A 33 -4.60 -12.69 2.11
N THR A 34 -5.84 -12.62 2.55
CA THR A 34 -7.02 -13.11 1.84
C THR A 34 -7.98 -11.98 1.49
N GLU A 35 -8.89 -12.25 0.56
CA GLU A 35 -9.95 -11.31 0.20
C GLU A 35 -10.73 -10.86 1.44
N GLY A 36 -10.97 -9.55 1.57
CA GLY A 36 -11.68 -8.97 2.71
C GLY A 36 -10.80 -8.62 3.91
N ASP A 37 -9.52 -9.00 3.91
CA ASP A 37 -8.57 -8.52 4.91
C ASP A 37 -8.35 -7.01 4.83
N ARG A 38 -7.95 -6.41 5.95
CA ARG A 38 -7.67 -4.98 6.08
C ARG A 38 -6.24 -4.76 6.57
N LEU A 39 -5.41 -4.14 5.74
CA LEU A 39 -4.03 -3.87 6.09
C LEU A 39 -3.88 -2.46 6.67
N LEU A 40 -3.36 -2.36 7.88
CA LEU A 40 -2.95 -1.10 8.51
C LEU A 40 -1.43 -0.97 8.40
N GLY A 41 -0.95 0.21 7.99
CA GLY A 41 0.48 0.48 7.92
C GLY A 41 0.80 1.97 8.03
N ASP A 42 2.07 2.26 8.13
CA ASP A 42 2.55 3.64 8.22
C ASP A 42 2.55 4.36 6.85
N ARG A 43 3.15 5.55 6.83
CA ARG A 43 3.21 6.37 5.62
C ARG A 43 4.18 5.88 4.55
N TYR A 44 5.15 5.05 4.90
CA TYR A 44 6.16 4.54 3.99
C TYR A 44 5.52 3.60 2.97
N PHE A 45 4.57 2.78 3.41
CA PHE A 45 3.82 1.84 2.55
C PHE A 45 2.78 2.50 1.63
N CYS A 46 2.46 3.79 1.83
CA CYS A 46 1.45 4.52 1.06
C CYS A 46 1.91 4.83 -0.38
N SER A 47 2.06 3.79 -1.20
CA SER A 47 2.52 3.86 -2.59
C SER A 47 1.43 3.41 -3.57
N TYR A 48 1.44 3.96 -4.78
CA TYR A 48 0.49 3.58 -5.83
C TYR A 48 0.56 2.09 -6.15
N LEU A 49 1.76 1.54 -6.29
CA LEU A 49 1.97 0.15 -6.66
C LEU A 49 1.43 -0.82 -5.60
N LEU A 50 1.62 -0.50 -4.31
CA LEU A 50 1.08 -1.34 -3.24
C LEU A 50 -0.45 -1.26 -3.21
N LEU A 51 -1.03 -0.05 -3.20
CA LEU A 51 -2.49 0.12 -3.20
C LEU A 51 -3.16 -0.53 -4.41
N ALA A 52 -2.56 -0.42 -5.59
CA ALA A 52 -3.05 -1.08 -6.80
C ALA A 52 -2.96 -2.61 -6.70
N ARG A 53 -1.94 -3.16 -6.04
CA ARG A 53 -1.81 -4.60 -5.81
C ARG A 53 -2.84 -5.10 -4.80
N LEU A 54 -3.02 -4.41 -3.67
CA LEU A 54 -4.01 -4.75 -2.65
C LEU A 54 -5.43 -4.69 -3.22
N LYS A 55 -5.75 -3.65 -4.00
CA LYS A 55 -7.04 -3.54 -4.69
C LYS A 55 -7.31 -4.72 -5.64
N LYS A 56 -6.29 -5.22 -6.35
CA LYS A 56 -6.43 -6.41 -7.21
C LYS A 56 -6.68 -7.70 -6.43
N LEU A 57 -6.25 -7.76 -5.16
CA LEU A 57 -6.47 -8.87 -4.25
C LEU A 57 -7.76 -8.71 -3.43
N ASN A 58 -8.55 -7.66 -3.68
CA ASN A 58 -9.72 -7.26 -2.89
C ASN A 58 -9.41 -7.11 -1.38
N ILE A 59 -8.25 -6.51 -1.10
CA ILE A 59 -7.77 -6.16 0.24
C ILE A 59 -7.84 -4.65 0.40
N ASP A 60 -8.50 -4.19 1.47
CA ASP A 60 -8.54 -2.78 1.84
C ASP A 60 -7.30 -2.39 2.64
N ALA A 61 -6.89 -1.13 2.52
CA ALA A 61 -5.70 -0.65 3.21
C ALA A 61 -5.90 0.74 3.80
N VAL A 62 -5.38 0.92 5.01
CA VAL A 62 -5.32 2.20 5.70
C VAL A 62 -3.86 2.56 5.93
N PHE A 63 -3.42 3.62 5.28
CA PHE A 63 -2.07 4.17 5.44
C PHE A 63 -2.15 5.66 5.72
N LYS A 64 -1.19 6.16 6.49
CA LYS A 64 -0.95 7.61 6.54
C LYS A 64 -0.45 8.08 5.17
N MET A 65 -0.87 9.24 4.70
CA MET A 65 -0.40 9.74 3.40
C MET A 65 1.13 9.90 3.35
N HIS A 66 1.74 9.37 2.29
CA HIS A 66 3.17 9.54 2.02
C HIS A 66 3.54 11.03 1.87
N ALA A 67 4.69 11.45 2.41
CA ALA A 67 5.09 12.87 2.46
C ALA A 67 5.20 13.54 1.09
N ASN A 68 5.71 12.80 0.10
CA ASN A 68 5.90 13.33 -1.26
C ASN A 68 4.59 13.45 -2.05
N ARG A 69 3.46 12.98 -1.52
CA ARG A 69 2.18 13.10 -2.20
C ARG A 69 1.40 14.28 -1.64
N LYS A 70 1.31 15.36 -2.42
CA LYS A 70 0.50 16.53 -2.07
C LYS A 70 -0.98 16.18 -2.14
N ILE A 71 -1.71 16.47 -1.06
CA ILE A 71 -3.16 16.29 -0.98
C ILE A 71 -3.83 17.63 -1.26
N ASP A 72 -4.81 17.63 -2.15
CA ASP A 72 -5.71 18.77 -2.36
C ASP A 72 -7.15 18.29 -2.11
N PHE A 73 -7.70 18.63 -0.95
CA PHE A 73 -9.04 18.21 -0.52
C PHE A 73 -10.17 18.82 -1.37
N ARG A 74 -9.86 19.75 -2.28
CA ARG A 74 -10.82 20.32 -3.24
C ARG A 74 -11.01 19.45 -4.48
N LYS A 75 -10.17 18.43 -4.68
CA LYS A 75 -10.24 17.51 -5.82
C LYS A 75 -10.95 16.22 -5.43
N GLY A 76 -11.55 15.56 -6.41
CA GLY A 76 -12.29 14.31 -6.21
C GLY A 76 -13.72 14.54 -5.74
N GLN A 77 -14.36 13.48 -5.25
CA GLN A 77 -15.69 13.56 -4.66
C GLN A 77 -15.56 13.93 -3.18
N ASN A 78 -16.09 15.09 -2.80
CA ASN A 78 -16.08 15.57 -1.42
C ASN A 78 -17.06 14.75 -0.56
N LEU A 79 -16.61 14.26 0.60
CA LEU A 79 -17.42 13.57 1.60
C LEU A 79 -17.56 14.36 2.90
N GLY A 80 -16.70 15.36 3.13
CA GLY A 80 -16.68 16.15 4.36
C GLY A 80 -15.39 16.93 4.55
N SER A 81 -15.22 17.53 5.74
CA SER A 81 -14.00 18.27 6.06
C SER A 81 -12.79 17.34 6.07
N LYS A 82 -11.86 17.56 5.12
CA LYS A 82 -10.66 16.73 4.91
C LYS A 82 -10.99 15.27 4.57
N ASP A 83 -12.15 15.03 3.95
CA ASP A 83 -12.58 13.71 3.52
C ASP A 83 -13.05 13.74 2.07
N HIS A 84 -12.42 12.92 1.23
CA HIS A 84 -12.70 12.88 -0.20
C HIS A 84 -12.30 11.56 -0.85
N ILE A 85 -12.99 11.20 -1.92
CA ILE A 85 -12.64 10.09 -2.79
C ILE A 85 -11.84 10.64 -3.97
N VAL A 86 -10.64 10.10 -4.17
CA VAL A 86 -9.75 10.49 -5.27
C VAL A 86 -9.32 9.29 -6.11
N THR A 87 -9.22 9.50 -7.41
CA THR A 87 -8.64 8.51 -8.33
C THR A 87 -7.14 8.74 -8.42
N TRP A 88 -6.36 7.69 -8.16
CA TRP A 88 -4.92 7.71 -8.39
C TRP A 88 -4.62 7.10 -9.76
N ASN A 89 -3.98 7.88 -10.63
CA ASN A 89 -3.55 7.40 -11.95
C ASN A 89 -2.17 6.75 -11.85
N LYS A 90 -1.96 5.66 -12.59
CA LYS A 90 -0.65 5.04 -12.74
C LYS A 90 0.31 6.05 -13.35
N THR A 91 1.45 6.28 -12.70
CA THR A 91 2.50 7.13 -13.27
C THR A 91 3.09 6.46 -14.50
N GLN A 92 3.53 7.26 -15.48
CA GLN A 92 4.21 6.75 -16.65
C GLN A 92 5.44 5.93 -16.21
N ARG A 93 5.63 4.78 -16.85
CA ARG A 93 6.78 3.92 -16.61
C ARG A 93 8.05 4.70 -16.91
N PRO A 94 9.03 4.77 -15.98
CA PRO A 94 10.30 5.42 -16.25
C PRO A 94 11.02 4.75 -17.42
N LYS A 95 11.77 5.52 -18.22
CA LYS A 95 12.50 5.00 -19.39
C LYS A 95 13.55 3.93 -19.04
N TRP A 96 14.11 3.98 -17.83
CA TRP A 96 15.15 3.06 -17.34
C TRP A 96 14.62 1.71 -16.87
N MET A 97 13.31 1.59 -16.64
CA MET A 97 12.70 0.32 -16.26
C MET A 97 12.55 -0.49 -17.55
N ASP A 98 12.75 -1.80 -17.52
CA ASP A 98 12.47 -2.67 -18.67
C ASP A 98 10.99 -3.08 -18.73
N GLN A 99 10.50 -3.40 -19.92
CA GLN A 99 9.11 -3.84 -20.08
C GLN A 99 9.10 -5.32 -19.72
N ALA A 100 8.26 -5.70 -18.74
CA ALA A 100 8.06 -7.12 -18.46
C ALA A 100 7.56 -7.78 -19.75
N THR A 101 8.33 -8.77 -20.22
CA THR A 101 7.96 -9.65 -21.34
C THR A 101 6.83 -10.57 -20.90
#